data_AF-A0A954B6X6-F1
#
_entry.id   AF-A0A954B6X6-F1
#
_cell.length_a   1.000
_cell.length_b   1.000
_cell.length_c   1.000
_cell.angle_alpha   90.00
_cell.angle_beta   90.00
_cell.angle_gamma   90.00
#
_symmetry.space_group_name_H-M   'P 1'
#
loop_
_entity.id
_entity.type
_entity.pdbx_description
1 polymer ?
#
loop_
_entity_poly.entity_id
_entity_poly.type
_entity_poly.pdbx_seq_one_letter_code
_entity_poly.pdbx_strand_id
1 'polypeptide(L)'
;MLELVLGLASTTLAMLAITIGGYLASAAMCQMTSGGLGHAVSDLVAYFQHNDVDEDEYMRERRARQLVVVMSSSGIVVVVNVVNAAVVAWALLLNGASINIVWWALVITLMAAFQLDTCMKMRGREVDVNRASKMLARINRNVAIFGIAWGTVAIFFIDDLHTTTSLIVIMALIGTAAGGLALLAVLPPAALIFVTALGGPVLYKFLASGDPAAGYLAVFSCVYTFALGAITAGVYGAVIKRPALNALGRSEECSGIACTDFKGRRIA
;
A
#
# COMPACT_ATOMS: atom_id res chain seq x y z
N MET A 1 9.40 32.31 23.12
CA MET A 1 7.94 32.06 23.19
C MET A 1 7.36 31.60 21.85
N LEU A 2 7.65 32.26 20.72
CA LEU A 2 7.10 31.88 19.40
C LEU A 2 7.48 30.44 18.96
N GLU A 3 8.74 30.04 19.15
CA GLU A 3 9.26 28.69 18.87
C GLU A 3 8.56 27.59 19.70
N LEU A 4 8.23 27.90 20.97
CA LEU A 4 7.54 26.97 21.86
C LEU A 4 6.08 26.75 21.42
N VAL A 5 5.42 27.84 20.99
CA VAL A 5 4.03 27.82 20.51
C VAL A 5 3.91 27.09 19.17
N LEU A 6 4.88 27.27 18.26
CA LEU A 6 4.94 26.55 16.98
C LEU A 6 5.20 25.05 17.16
N GLY A 7 6.07 24.67 18.11
CA GLY A 7 6.30 23.25 18.45
C GLY A 7 5.09 22.56 19.09
N LEU A 8 4.36 23.27 19.96
CA LEU A 8 3.11 22.77 20.56
C LEU A 8 1.97 22.63 19.54
N ALA A 9 1.86 23.55 18.57
CA ALA A 9 0.84 23.48 17.52
C ALA A 9 1.08 22.31 16.54
N SER A 10 2.35 22.05 16.19
CA SER A 10 2.74 20.93 15.32
C SER A 10 2.44 19.56 15.95
N THR A 11 2.78 19.39 17.23
CA THR A 11 2.60 18.13 17.96
C THR A 11 1.13 17.82 18.26
N THR A 12 0.33 18.85 18.55
CA THR A 12 -1.12 18.69 18.77
C THR A 12 -1.89 18.35 17.49
N LEU A 13 -1.51 18.94 16.35
CA LEU A 13 -2.06 18.56 15.04
C LEU A 13 -1.71 17.12 14.64
N ALA A 14 -0.48 16.68 14.91
CA ALA A 14 -0.06 15.29 14.67
C ALA A 14 -0.84 14.29 15.56
N MET A 15 -1.03 14.62 16.84
CA MET A 15 -1.82 13.80 17.77
C MET A 15 -3.30 13.72 17.36
N LEU A 16 -3.90 14.83 16.91
CA LEU A 16 -5.28 14.85 16.40
C LEU A 16 -5.43 13.99 15.13
N ALA A 17 -4.49 14.06 14.19
CA ALA A 17 -4.53 13.23 12.99
C ALA A 17 -4.42 11.73 13.29
N ILE A 18 -3.54 11.35 14.24
CA ILE A 18 -3.40 9.96 14.70
C ILE A 18 -4.67 9.48 15.42
N THR A 19 -5.27 10.33 16.25
CA THR A 19 -6.47 9.97 17.02
C THR A 19 -7.70 9.83 16.11
N ILE A 20 -7.88 10.71 15.12
CA ILE A 20 -8.96 10.64 14.14
C ILE A 20 -8.77 9.42 13.22
N GLY A 21 -7.54 9.15 12.76
CA GLY A 21 -7.22 7.94 11.98
C GLY A 21 -7.47 6.65 12.76
N GLY A 22 -7.11 6.62 14.05
CA GLY A 22 -7.38 5.50 14.96
C GLY A 22 -8.86 5.27 15.22
N TYR A 23 -9.65 6.34 15.40
CA TYR A 23 -11.10 6.24 15.61
C TYR A 23 -11.85 5.75 14.36
N LEU A 24 -11.42 6.17 13.16
CA LEU A 24 -12.00 5.70 11.90
C LEU A 24 -11.64 4.23 11.64
N ALA A 25 -10.43 3.81 11.99
CA ALA A 25 -10.01 2.41 11.92
C ALA A 25 -10.73 1.53 12.95
N SER A 26 -10.94 2.01 14.18
CA SER A 26 -11.67 1.26 15.22
C SER A 26 -13.16 1.16 14.91
N ALA A 27 -13.77 2.20 14.32
CA ALA A 27 -15.15 2.15 13.84
C ALA A 27 -15.33 1.13 12.70
N ALA A 28 -14.33 0.99 11.82
CA ALA A 28 -14.30 -0.05 10.79
C ALA A 28 -14.07 -1.47 11.38
N MET A 29 -13.26 -1.59 12.45
CA MET A 29 -13.01 -2.86 13.14
C MET A 29 -14.19 -3.34 13.99
N CYS A 30 -14.99 -2.42 14.57
CA CYS A 30 -16.19 -2.78 15.33
C CYS A 30 -17.29 -3.43 14.47
N GLN A 31 -17.20 -3.38 13.14
CA GLN A 31 -18.08 -4.13 12.23
C GLN A 31 -17.61 -5.56 11.96
N MET A 32 -16.37 -5.92 12.32
CA MET A 32 -15.85 -7.29 12.16
C MET A 32 -16.06 -8.09 13.46
N THR A 33 -17.20 -8.78 13.53
CA THR A 33 -17.55 -9.72 14.60
C THR A 33 -16.57 -10.90 14.68
N SER A 34 -16.58 -11.64 15.79
CA SER A 34 -15.61 -12.69 16.17
C SER A 34 -15.45 -13.88 15.21
N GLY A 35 -16.22 -13.97 14.13
CA GLY A 35 -15.98 -14.89 13.00
C GLY A 35 -15.07 -14.32 11.89
N GLY A 36 -14.72 -13.03 11.97
CA GLY A 36 -14.03 -12.29 10.91
C GLY A 36 -12.56 -12.67 10.72
N LEU A 37 -11.85 -13.12 11.76
CA LEU A 37 -10.44 -13.46 11.64
C LEU A 37 -10.22 -14.71 10.76
N GLY A 38 -11.03 -15.76 10.95
CA GLY A 38 -10.97 -16.97 10.13
C GLY A 38 -11.34 -16.70 8.66
N HIS A 39 -12.35 -15.85 8.43
CA HIS A 39 -12.69 -15.39 7.09
C HIS A 39 -11.62 -14.50 6.47
N ALA A 40 -10.99 -13.61 7.23
CA ALA A 40 -9.95 -12.74 6.70
C ALA A 40 -8.64 -13.50 6.37
N VAL A 41 -8.27 -14.50 7.18
CA VAL A 41 -7.18 -15.44 6.86
C VAL A 41 -7.53 -16.24 5.62
N SER A 42 -8.75 -16.80 5.56
CA SER A 42 -9.22 -17.58 4.40
C SER A 42 -9.27 -16.74 3.13
N ASP A 43 -9.77 -15.51 3.20
CA ASP A 43 -9.84 -14.57 2.08
C ASP A 43 -8.43 -14.16 1.62
N LEU A 44 -7.49 -13.93 2.54
CA LEU A 44 -6.10 -13.65 2.21
C LEU A 44 -5.41 -14.85 1.55
N VAL A 45 -5.60 -16.06 2.08
CA VAL A 45 -5.06 -17.31 1.52
C VAL A 45 -5.68 -17.61 0.15
N ALA A 46 -7.01 -17.53 0.03
CA ALA A 46 -7.72 -17.70 -1.22
C ALA A 46 -7.33 -16.63 -2.25
N TYR A 47 -7.04 -15.41 -1.80
CA TYR A 47 -6.52 -14.35 -2.66
C TYR A 47 -5.16 -14.69 -3.26
N PHE A 48 -4.22 -15.22 -2.46
CA PHE A 48 -2.93 -15.69 -2.97
C PHE A 48 -3.04 -16.92 -3.87
N GLN A 49 -3.97 -17.84 -3.57
CA GLN A 49 -4.17 -19.07 -4.33
C GLN A 49 -4.94 -18.89 -5.65
N HIS A 50 -5.80 -17.88 -5.76
CA HIS A 50 -6.76 -17.73 -6.87
C HIS A 50 -6.46 -16.54 -7.79
N ASN A 51 -5.23 -16.01 -7.78
CA ASN A 51 -4.83 -14.88 -8.61
C ASN A 51 -4.48 -15.28 -10.07
N ASP A 52 -4.71 -16.54 -10.46
CA ASP A 52 -4.44 -17.12 -11.79
C ASP A 52 -5.71 -17.37 -12.63
N VAL A 53 -6.90 -16.90 -12.21
CA VAL A 53 -8.15 -17.15 -12.94
C VAL A 53 -8.26 -16.25 -14.16
N ASP A 54 -8.59 -16.85 -15.31
CA ASP A 54 -8.94 -16.23 -16.59
C ASP A 54 -9.59 -14.84 -16.39
N GLU A 55 -8.81 -13.79 -16.67
CA GLU A 55 -9.28 -12.42 -16.48
C GLU A 55 -10.36 -12.11 -17.51
N ASP A 56 -11.61 -12.07 -17.05
CA ASP A 56 -12.73 -11.51 -17.80
C ASP A 56 -12.36 -10.12 -18.34
N GLU A 57 -12.77 -9.82 -19.57
CA GLU A 57 -12.52 -8.55 -20.26
C GLU A 57 -12.89 -7.33 -19.39
N TYR A 58 -13.99 -7.45 -18.63
CA TYR A 58 -14.46 -6.46 -17.66
C TYR A 58 -13.43 -6.14 -16.55
N MET A 59 -12.76 -7.16 -16.01
CA MET A 59 -11.75 -6.98 -14.95
C MET A 59 -10.50 -6.31 -15.50
N ARG A 60 -10.15 -6.55 -16.77
CA ARG A 60 -9.02 -5.89 -17.43
C ARG A 60 -9.28 -4.42 -17.69
N GLU A 61 -10.48 -4.06 -18.14
CA GLU A 61 -10.87 -2.68 -18.37
C GLU A 61 -10.88 -1.85 -17.06
N ARG A 62 -11.35 -2.43 -15.96
CA ARG A 62 -11.29 -1.79 -14.63
C ARG A 62 -9.85 -1.53 -14.19
N ARG A 63 -8.95 -2.49 -14.39
CA ARG A 63 -7.53 -2.33 -14.05
C ARG A 63 -6.88 -1.21 -14.86
N ALA A 64 -7.20 -1.10 -16.16
CA ALA A 64 -6.74 0.01 -16.99
C ALA A 64 -7.16 1.38 -16.42
N ARG A 65 -8.40 1.51 -15.93
CA ARG A 65 -8.87 2.75 -15.26
C ARG A 65 -8.15 3.00 -13.92
N GLN A 66 -7.93 1.97 -13.11
CA GLN A 66 -7.17 2.07 -11.85
C GLN A 66 -5.73 2.54 -12.11
N LEU A 67 -5.10 2.00 -13.15
CA LEU A 67 -3.76 2.40 -13.61
C LEU A 67 -3.70 3.89 -13.98
N VAL A 68 -4.72 4.41 -14.66
CA VAL A 68 -4.79 5.84 -15.01
C VAL A 68 -4.86 6.73 -13.75
N VAL A 69 -5.63 6.31 -12.73
CA VAL A 69 -5.72 7.04 -11.45
C VAL A 69 -4.37 7.04 -10.71
N VAL A 70 -3.66 5.91 -10.69
CA VAL A 70 -2.30 5.86 -10.08
C VAL A 70 -1.31 6.71 -10.86
N MET A 71 -1.41 6.72 -12.19
CA MET A 71 -0.51 7.53 -13.02
C MET A 71 -0.77 9.03 -12.87
N SER A 72 -2.02 9.46 -12.66
CA SER A 72 -2.35 10.87 -12.50
C SER A 72 -1.84 11.45 -11.17
N SER A 73 -1.72 10.64 -10.12
CA SER A 73 -1.17 11.06 -8.82
C SER A 73 0.35 10.93 -8.71
N SER A 74 1.03 10.29 -9.67
CA SER A 74 2.46 9.97 -9.63
C SER A 74 3.37 11.17 -9.36
N GLY A 75 3.08 12.36 -9.90
CA GLY A 75 3.88 13.56 -9.68
C GLY A 75 3.90 14.00 -8.22
N ILE A 76 2.74 14.00 -7.56
CA ILE A 76 2.62 14.38 -6.14
C ILE A 76 3.36 13.35 -5.28
N VAL A 77 3.19 12.07 -5.57
CA VAL A 77 3.86 10.97 -4.85
C VAL A 77 5.37 11.11 -4.89
N VAL A 78 5.94 11.47 -6.05
CA VAL A 78 7.39 11.65 -6.21
C VAL A 78 7.88 12.82 -5.37
N VAL A 79 7.19 13.95 -5.39
CA VAL A 79 7.52 15.10 -4.55
C VAL A 79 7.49 14.73 -3.07
N VAL A 80 6.41 14.07 -2.63
CA VAL A 80 6.28 13.62 -1.22
C VAL A 80 7.41 12.68 -0.82
N ASN A 81 7.76 11.70 -1.67
CA ASN A 81 8.85 10.76 -1.37
C ASN A 81 10.21 11.45 -1.30
N VAL A 82 10.51 12.39 -2.20
CA VAL A 82 11.77 13.14 -2.20
C VAL A 82 11.86 14.04 -0.97
N VAL A 83 10.78 14.76 -0.65
CA VAL A 83 10.72 15.60 0.56
C VAL A 83 10.86 14.75 1.81
N ASN A 84 10.16 13.62 1.91
CA ASN A 84 10.24 12.73 3.07
C ASN A 84 11.66 12.17 3.25
N ALA A 85 12.29 11.68 2.17
CA ALA A 85 13.67 11.19 2.21
C ALA A 85 14.66 12.30 2.62
N ALA A 86 14.48 13.52 2.11
CA ALA A 86 15.30 14.67 2.48
C ALA A 86 15.13 15.06 3.95
N VAL A 87 13.89 15.08 4.46
CA VAL A 87 13.60 15.39 5.87
C VAL A 87 14.20 14.33 6.80
N VAL A 88 14.07 13.04 6.47
CA VAL A 88 14.68 11.96 7.23
C VAL A 88 16.20 12.10 7.23
N ALA A 89 16.81 12.28 6.05
CA ALA A 89 18.26 12.42 5.96
C ALA A 89 18.78 13.63 6.73
N TRP A 90 18.12 14.77 6.58
CA TRP A 90 18.44 15.99 7.32
C TRP A 90 18.34 15.78 8.83
N ALA A 91 17.22 15.22 9.30
CA ALA A 91 16.99 14.97 10.72
C ALA A 91 18.03 13.99 11.30
N LEU A 92 18.39 12.93 10.57
CA LEU A 92 19.40 11.98 11.02
C LEU A 92 20.82 12.57 11.03
N LEU A 93 21.18 13.38 10.03
CA LEU A 93 22.47 14.09 10.02
C LEU A 93 22.60 15.04 11.22
N LEU A 94 21.53 15.74 11.59
CA LEU A 94 21.52 16.60 12.78
C LEU A 94 21.70 15.82 14.09
N ASN A 95 21.34 14.53 14.10
CA ASN A 95 21.50 13.63 15.24
C ASN A 95 22.79 12.78 15.14
N GLY A 96 23.76 13.19 14.32
CA GLY A 96 25.08 12.55 14.24
C GLY A 96 25.12 11.25 13.44
N ALA A 97 24.09 10.96 12.62
CA ALA A 97 24.12 9.79 11.75
C ALA A 97 25.23 9.88 10.69
N SER A 98 25.69 8.72 10.23
CA SER A 98 26.74 8.64 9.21
C SER A 98 26.29 9.22 7.86
N ILE A 99 27.27 9.65 7.04
CA ILE A 99 27.03 10.18 5.69
C ILE A 99 26.31 9.18 4.76
N ASN A 100 26.26 7.90 5.11
CA ASN A 100 25.53 6.86 4.38
C ASN A 100 24.05 7.19 4.21
N ILE A 101 23.46 8.03 5.08
CA ILE A 101 22.06 8.45 4.94
C ILE A 101 21.84 9.32 3.69
N VAL A 102 22.85 10.07 3.26
CA VAL A 102 22.79 10.87 2.03
C VAL A 102 22.76 9.96 0.82
N TRP A 103 23.57 8.89 0.81
CA TRP A 103 23.53 7.88 -0.25
C TRP A 103 22.19 7.15 -0.30
N TRP A 104 21.64 6.79 0.86
CA TRP A 104 20.30 6.20 0.94
C TRP A 104 19.23 7.15 0.39
N ALA A 105 19.23 8.41 0.79
CA ALA A 105 18.28 9.41 0.30
C ALA A 105 18.41 9.66 -1.20
N LEU A 106 19.65 9.63 -1.73
CA LEU A 106 19.92 9.72 -3.16
C LEU A 106 19.31 8.53 -3.90
N VAL A 107 19.47 7.30 -3.40
CA VAL A 107 18.86 6.11 -3.99
C VAL A 107 17.33 6.23 -4.04
N ILE A 108 16.68 6.61 -2.93
CA ILE A 108 15.23 6.81 -2.88
C ILE A 108 14.78 7.88 -3.90
N THR A 109 15.52 8.98 -3.99
CA THR A 109 15.23 10.09 -4.91
C THR A 109 15.36 9.63 -6.37
N LEU A 110 16.41 8.89 -6.71
CA LEU A 110 16.60 8.33 -8.06
C LEU A 110 15.48 7.36 -8.41
N MET A 111 15.08 6.48 -7.49
CA MET A 111 13.95 5.57 -7.71
C MET A 111 12.64 6.32 -7.95
N ALA A 112 12.37 7.38 -7.18
CA ALA A 112 11.20 8.23 -7.39
C ALA A 112 11.25 8.93 -8.75
N ALA A 113 12.41 9.44 -9.17
CA ALA A 113 12.59 10.05 -10.49
C ALA A 113 12.39 9.05 -11.64
N PHE A 114 12.91 7.83 -11.53
CA PHE A 114 12.68 6.76 -12.52
C PHE A 114 11.20 6.37 -12.61
N GLN A 115 10.50 6.33 -11.48
CA GLN A 115 9.06 6.11 -11.46
C GLN A 115 8.31 7.24 -12.17
N LEU A 116 8.70 8.50 -11.94
CA LEU A 116 8.12 9.65 -12.62
C LEU A 116 8.32 9.58 -14.13
N ASP A 117 9.55 9.37 -14.58
CA ASP A 117 9.89 9.25 -16.00
C ASP A 117 9.09 8.12 -16.67
N THR A 118 8.98 6.98 -15.99
CA THR A 118 8.18 5.85 -16.45
C THR A 118 6.70 6.24 -16.57
N CYS A 119 6.12 6.88 -15.56
CA CYS A 119 4.74 7.37 -15.60
C CYS A 119 4.53 8.42 -16.70
N MET A 120 5.46 9.35 -16.91
CA MET A 120 5.38 10.38 -17.94
C MET A 120 5.43 9.77 -19.34
N LYS A 121 6.29 8.79 -19.59
CA LYS A 121 6.37 8.07 -20.87
C LYS A 121 5.12 7.25 -21.19
N MET A 122 4.36 6.87 -20.16
CA MET A 122 3.11 6.12 -20.30
C MET A 122 1.88 7.03 -20.36
N ARG A 123 2.04 8.30 -20.00
CA ARG A 123 0.98 9.32 -20.08
C ARG A 123 0.64 9.57 -21.56
N GLY A 124 -0.59 9.28 -21.95
CA GLY A 124 -1.08 9.47 -23.32
C GLY A 124 -0.94 8.27 -24.26
N ARG A 125 -0.48 7.11 -23.76
CA ARG A 125 -0.57 5.84 -24.51
C ARG A 125 -1.83 5.10 -24.09
N GLU A 126 -2.58 4.57 -25.06
CA GLU A 126 -3.68 3.64 -24.76
C GLU A 126 -3.10 2.39 -24.08
N VAL A 127 -3.65 2.07 -22.92
CA VAL A 127 -3.25 0.87 -22.16
C VAL A 127 -3.93 -0.33 -22.83
N ASP A 128 -3.20 -0.96 -23.75
CA ASP A 128 -3.63 -2.23 -24.34
C ASP A 128 -3.86 -3.28 -23.24
N VAL A 129 -5.05 -3.88 -23.28
CA VAL A 129 -5.55 -4.93 -22.38
C VAL A 129 -4.55 -6.08 -22.26
N ASN A 130 -3.90 -6.47 -23.37
CA ASN A 130 -2.89 -7.54 -23.37
C ASN A 130 -1.54 -7.13 -22.75
N ARG A 131 -1.30 -5.82 -22.66
CA ARG A 131 -0.08 -5.24 -22.06
C ARG A 131 -0.26 -4.93 -20.58
N ALA A 132 -1.50 -4.84 -20.10
CA ALA A 132 -1.85 -4.52 -18.71
C ALA A 132 -1.28 -5.55 -17.71
N SER A 133 -1.33 -6.85 -18.01
CA SER A 133 -0.79 -7.90 -17.12
C SER A 133 0.73 -7.77 -16.92
N LYS A 134 1.49 -7.62 -18.02
CA LYS A 134 2.94 -7.40 -17.99
C LYS A 134 3.30 -6.11 -17.27
N MET A 135 2.47 -5.08 -17.43
CA MET A 135 2.65 -3.80 -16.76
C MET A 135 2.40 -3.91 -15.25
N LEU A 136 1.38 -4.67 -14.84
CA LEU A 136 1.08 -4.91 -13.44
C LEU A 136 2.19 -5.71 -12.74
N ALA A 137 2.74 -6.74 -13.40
CA ALA A 137 3.90 -7.46 -12.88
C ALA A 137 5.12 -6.54 -12.69
N ARG A 138 5.36 -5.60 -13.61
CA ARG A 138 6.41 -4.58 -13.45
C ARG A 138 6.13 -3.62 -12.30
N ILE A 139 4.89 -3.18 -12.12
CA ILE A 139 4.49 -2.34 -10.99
C ILE A 139 4.74 -3.08 -9.67
N ASN A 140 4.27 -4.32 -9.55
CA ASN A 140 4.48 -5.15 -8.36
C ASN A 140 5.97 -5.27 -8.02
N ARG A 141 6.82 -5.54 -9.03
CA ARG A 141 8.27 -5.60 -8.84
C ARG A 141 8.85 -4.26 -8.40
N ASN A 142 8.50 -3.16 -9.05
CA ASN A 142 9.02 -1.83 -8.71
C ASN A 142 8.62 -1.42 -7.29
N VAL A 143 7.38 -1.69 -6.92
CA VAL A 143 6.84 -1.44 -5.58
C VAL A 143 7.54 -2.31 -4.53
N ALA A 144 7.83 -3.58 -4.83
CA ALA A 144 8.62 -4.44 -3.94
C ALA A 144 10.03 -3.86 -3.70
N ILE A 145 10.73 -3.49 -4.77
CA ILE A 145 12.09 -2.94 -4.68
C ILE A 145 12.05 -1.62 -3.88
N PHE A 146 11.06 -0.77 -4.11
CA PHE A 146 10.89 0.49 -3.38
C PHE A 146 10.58 0.26 -1.89
N GLY A 147 9.73 -0.72 -1.57
CA GLY A 147 9.47 -1.13 -0.20
C GLY A 147 10.74 -1.58 0.52
N ILE A 148 11.53 -2.47 -0.10
CA ILE A 148 12.81 -2.92 0.46
C ILE A 148 13.75 -1.74 0.65
N ALA A 149 13.90 -0.87 -0.35
CA ALA A 149 14.79 0.29 -0.28
C ALA A 149 14.43 1.21 0.90
N TRP A 150 13.14 1.44 1.16
CA TRP A 150 12.69 2.14 2.35
C TRP A 150 13.00 1.36 3.63
N GLY A 151 12.68 0.07 3.69
CA GLY A 151 12.91 -0.75 4.87
C GLY A 151 14.39 -0.84 5.28
N THR A 152 15.33 -0.75 4.34
CA THR A 152 16.78 -0.84 4.66
C THR A 152 17.28 0.27 5.57
N VAL A 153 16.59 1.42 5.65
CA VAL A 153 16.94 2.49 6.60
C VAL A 153 16.89 2.02 8.05
N ALA A 154 15.99 1.07 8.38
CA ALA A 154 15.93 0.46 9.70
C ALA A 154 17.22 -0.29 10.03
N ILE A 155 17.73 -1.06 9.06
CA ILE A 155 18.93 -1.89 9.25
C ILE A 155 20.14 -1.02 9.60
N PHE A 156 20.28 0.11 8.91
CA PHE A 156 21.43 1.00 9.04
C PHE A 156 21.37 1.96 10.23
N PHE A 157 20.17 2.33 10.69
CA PHE A 157 20.03 3.48 11.60
C PHE A 157 19.21 3.20 12.87
N ILE A 158 18.67 1.99 13.06
CA ILE A 158 18.03 1.58 14.33
C ILE A 158 19.01 0.74 15.14
N ASP A 159 19.97 1.32 15.85
CA ASP A 159 20.88 0.52 16.69
C ASP A 159 20.39 0.36 18.13
N ASP A 160 19.75 1.41 18.66
CA ASP A 160 19.11 1.42 19.97
C ASP A 160 17.75 2.14 19.88
N LEU A 161 16.70 1.48 20.34
CA LEU A 161 15.31 1.96 20.31
C LEU A 161 15.09 3.23 21.15
N HIS A 162 15.99 3.54 22.08
CA HIS A 162 15.91 4.72 22.93
C HIS A 162 16.46 5.99 22.28
N THR A 163 17.10 5.87 21.11
CA THR A 163 17.69 7.02 20.42
C THR A 163 16.66 7.80 19.61
N THR A 164 16.85 9.12 19.56
CA THR A 164 16.05 10.00 18.70
C THR A 164 16.11 9.58 17.22
N THR A 165 17.29 9.10 16.77
CA THR A 165 17.52 8.52 15.43
C THR A 165 16.56 7.38 15.13
N SER A 166 16.45 6.38 16.01
CA SER A 166 15.54 5.25 15.85
C SER A 166 14.07 5.69 15.80
N LEU A 167 13.67 6.62 16.66
CA LEU A 167 12.30 7.14 16.67
C LEU A 167 11.94 7.85 15.36
N ILE A 168 12.84 8.69 14.83
CA ILE A 168 12.65 9.36 13.53
C ILE A 168 12.47 8.32 12.43
N VAL A 169 13.33 7.30 12.40
CA VAL A 169 13.28 6.23 11.40
C VAL A 169 11.97 5.46 11.48
N ILE A 170 11.57 5.04 12.68
CA ILE A 170 10.32 4.28 12.90
C ILE A 170 9.11 5.09 12.44
N MET A 171 9.03 6.37 12.82
CA MET A 171 7.94 7.26 12.43
C MET A 171 7.89 7.46 10.91
N ALA A 172 9.04 7.65 10.27
CA ALA A 172 9.13 7.77 8.81
C ALA A 172 8.66 6.49 8.10
N LEU A 173 9.05 5.32 8.60
CA LEU A 173 8.64 4.03 8.04
C LEU A 173 7.14 3.78 8.19
N ILE A 174 6.55 4.12 9.34
CA ILE A 174 5.10 4.04 9.56
C ILE A 174 4.37 4.97 8.57
N GLY A 175 4.82 6.22 8.44
CA GLY A 175 4.25 7.18 7.50
C GLY A 175 4.33 6.71 6.05
N THR A 176 5.48 6.18 5.64
CA THR A 176 5.69 5.63 4.30
C THR A 176 4.83 4.39 4.05
N ALA A 177 4.71 3.48 5.01
CA ALA A 177 3.84 2.31 4.90
C ALA A 177 2.37 2.72 4.70
N ALA A 178 1.87 3.66 5.52
CA ALA A 178 0.51 4.17 5.42
C ALA A 178 0.26 4.92 4.10
N GLY A 179 1.17 5.80 3.70
CA GLY A 179 1.08 6.55 2.44
C GLY A 179 1.11 5.64 1.21
N GLY A 180 1.99 4.64 1.21
CA GLY A 180 2.08 3.66 0.13
C GLY A 180 0.83 2.77 0.03
N LEU A 181 0.27 2.35 1.16
CA LEU A 181 -1.00 1.63 1.19
C LEU A 181 -2.15 2.47 0.61
N ALA A 182 -2.27 3.73 1.03
CA ALA A 182 -3.33 4.62 0.54
C ALA A 182 -3.21 4.85 -0.98
N LEU A 183 -1.99 5.06 -1.48
CA LEU A 183 -1.73 5.22 -2.91
C LEU A 183 -2.06 3.95 -3.71
N LEU A 184 -1.71 2.79 -3.17
CA LEU A 184 -1.87 1.50 -3.82
C LEU A 184 -3.22 0.83 -3.50
N ALA A 185 -4.15 1.52 -2.82
CA ALA A 185 -5.45 0.97 -2.46
C ALA A 185 -6.27 0.50 -3.68
N VAL A 186 -6.05 1.12 -4.84
CA VAL A 186 -6.65 0.72 -6.12
C VAL A 186 -6.00 -0.53 -6.74
N LEU A 187 -4.79 -0.88 -6.31
CA LEU A 187 -4.03 -2.07 -6.70
C LEU A 187 -3.63 -2.87 -5.44
N PRO A 188 -4.60 -3.53 -4.77
CA PRO A 188 -4.36 -4.27 -3.54
C PRO A 188 -3.18 -5.27 -3.57
N PRO A 189 -2.92 -6.03 -4.66
CA PRO A 189 -1.74 -6.91 -4.66
C PRO A 189 -0.43 -6.11 -4.58
N ALA A 190 -0.35 -4.95 -5.24
CA ALA A 190 0.82 -4.08 -5.16
C ALA A 190 0.96 -3.50 -3.74
N ALA A 191 -0.15 -3.13 -3.10
CA ALA A 191 -0.17 -2.63 -1.73
C ALA A 191 0.37 -3.66 -0.73
N LEU A 192 -0.06 -4.93 -0.85
CA LEU A 192 0.44 -6.03 -0.02
C LEU A 192 1.94 -6.27 -0.20
N ILE A 193 2.37 -6.31 -1.46
CA ILE A 193 3.78 -6.49 -1.82
C ILE A 193 4.61 -5.33 -1.24
N PHE A 194 4.12 -4.09 -1.30
CA PHE A 194 4.81 -2.94 -0.75
C PHE A 194 5.07 -3.08 0.75
N VAL A 195 4.00 -3.33 1.53
CA VAL A 195 4.08 -3.38 2.99
C VAL A 195 4.91 -4.56 3.46
N THR A 196 4.77 -5.72 2.82
CA THR A 196 5.59 -6.89 3.15
C THR A 196 7.07 -6.66 2.82
N ALA A 197 7.36 -6.06 1.66
CA ALA A 197 8.70 -5.70 1.24
C ALA A 197 9.36 -4.65 2.16
N LEU A 198 8.59 -3.67 2.64
CA LEU A 198 9.04 -2.66 3.60
C LEU A 198 9.23 -3.26 5.00
N GLY A 199 8.28 -4.09 5.44
CA GLY A 199 8.28 -4.73 6.76
C GLY A 199 9.39 -5.77 6.92
N GLY A 200 9.82 -6.45 5.85
CA GLY A 200 10.85 -7.48 5.89
C GLY A 200 12.17 -7.02 6.53
N PRO A 201 12.85 -5.98 5.99
CA PRO A 201 14.06 -5.40 6.58
C PRO A 201 13.87 -4.91 8.03
N VAL A 202 12.71 -4.33 8.34
CA VAL A 202 12.38 -3.82 9.69
C VAL A 202 12.28 -4.99 10.68
N LEU A 203 11.54 -6.02 10.30
CA LEU A 203 11.40 -7.24 11.09
C LEU A 203 12.76 -7.91 11.31
N TYR A 204 13.56 -8.02 10.26
CA TYR A 204 14.93 -8.55 10.35
C TYR A 204 15.75 -7.76 11.39
N LYS A 205 15.74 -6.43 11.33
CA LYS A 205 16.52 -5.61 12.27
C LYS A 205 16.06 -5.78 13.71
N PHE A 206 14.74 -5.81 13.96
CA PHE A 206 14.23 -6.03 15.31
C PHE A 206 14.60 -7.41 15.86
N LEU A 207 14.47 -8.46 15.06
CA LEU A 207 14.87 -9.81 15.46
C LEU A 207 16.38 -9.94 15.68
N ALA A 208 17.19 -9.22 14.89
CA ALA A 208 18.65 -9.25 14.99
C ALA A 208 19.21 -8.40 16.14
N SER A 209 18.43 -7.49 16.73
CA SER A 209 18.91 -6.55 17.75
C SER A 209 19.23 -7.19 19.10
N GLY A 210 18.64 -8.36 19.41
CA GLY A 210 18.80 -9.04 20.71
C GLY A 210 18.12 -8.34 21.90
N ASP A 211 17.50 -7.18 21.69
CA ASP A 211 16.77 -6.43 22.71
C ASP A 211 15.36 -7.02 22.91
N PRO A 212 14.96 -7.39 24.15
CA PRO A 212 13.59 -7.81 24.46
C PRO A 212 12.51 -6.83 23.97
N ALA A 213 12.77 -5.52 24.03
CA ALA A 213 11.83 -4.50 23.55
C ALA A 213 11.64 -4.56 22.04
N ALA A 214 12.71 -4.83 21.28
CA ALA A 214 12.64 -5.05 19.85
C ALA A 214 11.87 -6.32 19.50
N GLY A 215 11.90 -7.35 20.36
CA GLY A 215 11.04 -8.53 20.25
C GLY A 215 9.55 -8.18 20.21
N TYR A 216 9.09 -7.27 21.07
CA TYR A 216 7.70 -6.79 21.04
C TYR A 216 7.39 -6.01 19.76
N LEU A 217 8.31 -5.16 19.30
CA LEU A 217 8.14 -4.42 18.04
C LEU A 217 8.13 -5.34 16.81
N ALA A 218 8.91 -6.42 16.81
CA ALA A 218 8.87 -7.45 15.77
C ALA A 218 7.49 -8.12 15.71
N VAL A 219 6.93 -8.51 16.87
CA VAL A 219 5.58 -9.08 16.95
C VAL A 219 4.54 -8.06 16.47
N PHE A 220 4.59 -6.81 16.92
CA PHE A 220 3.68 -5.76 16.43
C PHE A 220 3.81 -5.55 14.92
N SER A 221 5.02 -5.54 14.38
CA SER A 221 5.26 -5.40 12.94
C SER A 221 4.60 -6.55 12.15
N CYS A 222 4.75 -7.79 12.61
CA CYS A 222 4.06 -8.94 12.02
C CYS A 222 2.54 -8.82 12.10
N VAL A 223 2.00 -8.46 13.28
CA VAL A 223 0.56 -8.30 13.51
C VAL A 223 -0.01 -7.19 12.62
N TYR A 224 0.64 -6.03 12.56
CA TYR A 224 0.16 -4.92 11.73
C TYR A 224 0.30 -5.22 10.24
N THR A 225 1.41 -5.82 9.79
CA THR A 225 1.57 -6.24 8.39
C THR A 225 0.49 -7.25 8.00
N PHE A 226 0.21 -8.23 8.87
CA PHE A 226 -0.86 -9.19 8.65
C PHE A 226 -2.24 -8.54 8.63
N ALA A 227 -2.55 -7.69 9.62
CA ALA A 227 -3.83 -7.00 9.71
C ALA A 227 -4.08 -6.09 8.50
N LEU A 228 -3.08 -5.30 8.11
CA LEU A 228 -3.13 -4.49 6.90
C LEU A 228 -3.35 -5.36 5.66
N GLY A 229 -2.73 -6.54 5.63
CA GLY A 229 -2.90 -7.47 4.54
C GLY A 229 -4.32 -8.04 4.45
N ALA A 230 -4.82 -8.52 5.58
CA ALA A 230 -6.17 -9.04 5.75
C ALA A 230 -7.24 -7.99 5.40
N ILE A 231 -7.08 -6.75 5.89
CA ILE A 231 -8.00 -5.64 5.58
C ILE A 231 -7.98 -5.35 4.07
N THR A 232 -6.80 -5.28 3.47
CA THR A 232 -6.64 -5.00 2.04
C THR A 232 -7.30 -6.09 1.18
N ALA A 233 -7.12 -7.36 1.54
CA ALA A 233 -7.76 -8.49 0.86
C ALA A 233 -9.29 -8.51 1.05
N GLY A 234 -9.77 -8.25 2.27
CA GLY A 234 -11.20 -8.18 2.58
C GLY A 234 -11.90 -7.04 1.85
N VAL A 235 -11.30 -5.84 1.85
CA VAL A 235 -11.80 -4.67 1.09
C VAL A 235 -11.83 -4.98 -0.40
N TYR A 236 -10.81 -5.63 -0.95
CA TYR A 236 -10.81 -6.06 -2.35
C TYR A 236 -11.98 -7.02 -2.67
N GLY A 237 -12.18 -8.03 -1.83
CA GLY A 237 -13.27 -8.99 -1.98
C GLY A 237 -14.65 -8.31 -1.94
N ALA A 238 -14.86 -7.43 -0.97
CA ALA A 238 -16.14 -6.75 -0.74
C ALA A 238 -16.47 -5.68 -1.79
N VAL A 239 -15.49 -4.84 -2.17
CA VAL A 239 -15.73 -3.64 -2.99
C VAL A 239 -15.52 -3.92 -4.48
N ILE A 240 -14.59 -4.80 -4.85
CA ILE A 240 -14.23 -5.02 -6.24
C ILE A 240 -14.85 -6.31 -6.78
N LYS A 241 -14.66 -7.44 -6.09
CA LYS A 241 -15.06 -8.76 -6.62
C LYS A 241 -16.58 -8.99 -6.55
N ARG A 242 -17.21 -8.74 -5.39
CA ARG A 242 -18.67 -9.00 -5.22
C ARG A 242 -19.54 -8.18 -6.17
N PRO A 243 -19.34 -6.86 -6.37
CA PRO A 243 -20.17 -6.09 -7.30
C PRO A 243 -19.94 -6.49 -8.76
N ALA A 244 -18.73 -6.91 -9.13
CA ALA A 244 -18.43 -7.38 -10.48
C ALA A 244 -19.16 -8.70 -10.79
N LEU A 245 -19.09 -9.68 -9.87
CA LEU A 245 -19.83 -10.94 -10.01
C LEU A 245 -21.35 -10.71 -10.06
N ASN A 246 -21.88 -9.80 -9.22
CA ASN A 246 -23.30 -9.45 -9.22
C ASN A 246 -23.74 -8.69 -10.50
N ALA A 247 -22.81 -8.05 -11.22
CA ALA A 247 -23.09 -7.41 -12.50
C ALA A 247 -23.11 -8.45 -13.64
N LEU A 248 -22.18 -9.40 -13.62
CA LEU A 248 -22.12 -10.51 -14.58
C LEU A 248 -23.36 -11.41 -14.46
N GLY A 249 -23.73 -11.83 -13.24
CA GLY A 249 -24.92 -12.66 -13.03
C GLY A 249 -26.21 -12.00 -13.51
N ARG A 250 -26.37 -10.67 -13.33
CA ARG A 250 -27.51 -9.91 -13.87
C ARG A 250 -27.51 -9.83 -15.40
N SER A 251 -26.33 -9.75 -16.03
CA SER A 251 -26.21 -9.72 -17.49
C SER A 251 -26.67 -11.04 -18.11
N GLU A 252 -26.31 -12.17 -17.51
CA GLU A 252 -26.74 -13.49 -17.96
C GLU A 252 -28.25 -13.69 -17.78
N GLU A 253 -28.81 -13.22 -16.65
CA GLU A 253 -30.24 -13.31 -16.36
C GLU A 253 -31.08 -12.46 -17.33
N CYS A 254 -30.64 -11.23 -17.64
CA CYS A 254 -31.29 -10.39 -18.66
C CYS A 254 -31.14 -10.95 -20.08
N SER A 255 -29.99 -11.55 -20.43
CA SER A 255 -29.81 -12.20 -21.72
C SER A 255 -30.67 -13.45 -21.88
N GLY A 256 -30.91 -14.19 -20.79
CA GLY A 256 -31.83 -15.33 -20.76
C GLY A 256 -33.29 -14.92 -20.97
N ILE A 257 -33.73 -13.84 -20.31
CA ILE A 257 -35.10 -13.29 -20.44
C ILE A 257 -35.33 -12.68 -21.85
N ALA A 258 -34.34 -12.01 -22.42
CA ALA A 258 -34.43 -11.49 -23.78
C ALA A 258 -34.51 -12.59 -24.85
N CYS A 259 -33.83 -13.73 -24.64
CA CYS A 259 -33.88 -14.88 -25.55
C CYS A 259 -35.19 -15.69 -25.43
N THR A 260 -35.86 -15.70 -24.27
CA THR A 260 -37.14 -16.40 -24.11
C THR A 260 -38.32 -15.63 -24.70
N ASP A 261 -38.32 -14.30 -24.67
CA ASP A 261 -39.38 -13.48 -25.30
C ASP A 261 -39.33 -13.54 -26.84
N PHE A 262 -38.15 -13.70 -27.44
CA PHE A 262 -38.02 -13.81 -28.91
C PHE A 262 -38.57 -15.14 -29.47
N LYS A 263 -38.56 -16.21 -28.66
CA LYS A 263 -39.03 -17.54 -29.10
C LYS A 263 -40.56 -17.70 -29.01
N GLY A 264 -41.26 -16.80 -28.31
CA GLY A 264 -42.72 -16.76 -28.17
C GLY A 264 -43.45 -15.98 -29.29
N ARG A 265 -42.73 -15.20 -30.11
CA ARG A 265 -43.30 -14.40 -31.20
C ARG A 265 -43.09 -15.09 -32.56
N ARG A 266 -43.51 -16.36 -32.68
CA ARG A 266 -43.70 -16.99 -33.99
C ARG A 266 -45.09 -16.61 -34.50
N ILE A 267 -45.07 -15.69 -35.45
CA ILE A 267 -46.19 -15.09 -36.17
C ILE A 267 -47.03 -16.23 -36.76
N ALA A 268 -48.32 -16.24 -36.42
CA ALA A 268 -49.36 -17.01 -37.09
C ALA A 268 -49.72 -16.35 -38.44
#